data_AF-A0A6L8XUP5-F1
#
_entry.id   AF-A0A6L8XUP5-F1
#
_cell.length_a   1.000
_cell.length_b   1.000
_cell.length_c   1.000
_cell.angle_alpha   90.00
_cell.angle_beta   90.00
_cell.angle_gamma   90.00
#
_symmetry.space_group_name_H-M   'P 1'
#
loop_
_entity.id
_entity.type
_entity.pdbx_description
1 polymer ?
#
loop_
_entity_poly.entity_id
_entity_poly.type
_entity_poly.pdbx_seq_one_letter_code
_entity_poly.pdbx_strand_id
1 'polypeptide(L)'
;MTNEGNTNVTLNAPSGKNFKIGKLSATELAPGESCTFKIRPKEGLKAGSYTESVVIDNEQQISAEVKVQFTVKATRKAKIADPADNKITGISSDGYTTQSKITFTAVGAGMDNESPGKGDVRYVPYNWKVINTNSWSSAPYTAAFGITKAGTYTLTVTFDRQKYNGSEWKNTGEQDTKQVNFSITQAQTVTATPTPQPNGATAKTAVKTGDTTNITPFVIILAIAAGCIVGVVVYKRRKK
;
A
#
# COMPACT_ATOMS: atom_id res chain seq x y z
N MET A 1 6.88 -14.80 51.62
CA MET A 1 7.80 -14.06 52.50
C MET A 1 7.96 -14.89 53.75
N THR A 2 9.13 -14.90 54.34
CA THR A 2 9.45 -15.73 55.51
C THR A 2 10.02 -14.84 56.60
N ASN A 3 9.62 -15.08 57.86
CA ASN A 3 10.24 -14.43 59.00
C ASN A 3 11.54 -15.16 59.37
N GLU A 4 12.68 -14.60 58.97
CA GLU A 4 14.01 -15.14 59.29
C GLU A 4 14.57 -14.62 60.62
N GLY A 5 13.80 -13.81 61.34
CA GLY A 5 14.17 -13.29 62.66
C GLY A 5 13.94 -14.29 63.79
N ASN A 6 14.19 -13.83 65.03
CA ASN A 6 14.04 -14.63 66.25
C ASN A 6 12.83 -14.20 67.11
N THR A 7 11.99 -13.29 66.62
CA THR A 7 10.78 -12.79 67.30
C THR A 7 9.58 -12.81 66.35
N ASN A 8 8.37 -12.76 66.91
CA ASN A 8 7.15 -12.63 66.11
C ASN A 8 7.09 -11.27 65.42
N VAL A 9 6.58 -11.25 64.18
CA VAL A 9 6.35 -10.03 63.41
C VAL A 9 4.89 -9.92 62.99
N THR A 10 4.32 -8.72 63.09
CA THR A 10 2.99 -8.39 62.59
C THR A 10 3.13 -7.57 61.30
N LEU A 11 2.64 -8.11 60.19
CA LEU A 11 2.76 -7.52 58.86
C LEU A 11 1.58 -6.60 58.56
N ASN A 12 1.89 -5.43 58.00
CA ASN A 12 0.89 -4.56 57.40
C ASN A 12 0.48 -5.07 56.01
N ALA A 13 -0.70 -4.64 55.55
CA ALA A 13 -1.18 -4.99 54.23
C ALA A 13 -0.28 -4.37 53.14
N PRO A 14 0.17 -5.15 52.13
CA PRO A 14 0.94 -4.59 51.03
C PRO A 14 0.10 -3.62 50.22
N SER A 15 0.76 -2.59 49.66
CA SER A 15 0.11 -1.63 48.77
C SER A 15 0.85 -1.50 47.44
N GLY A 16 0.10 -1.11 46.40
CA GLY A 16 0.63 -0.90 45.06
C GLY A 16 -0.33 -0.10 44.17
N LYS A 17 0.24 0.79 43.36
CA LYS A 17 -0.42 1.71 42.42
C LYS A 17 -0.98 0.98 41.21
N ASN A 18 -0.22 0.11 40.55
CA ASN A 18 -0.61 -0.51 39.27
C ASN A 18 -1.09 -1.95 39.40
N PHE A 19 -1.06 -2.50 40.61
CA PHE A 19 -1.43 -3.87 40.89
C PHE A 19 -2.64 -3.94 41.82
N LYS A 20 -3.49 -4.94 41.60
CA LYS A 20 -4.46 -5.39 42.59
C LYS A 20 -3.77 -6.45 43.45
N ILE A 21 -3.64 -6.14 44.73
CA ILE A 21 -2.97 -6.98 45.72
C ILE A 21 -4.05 -7.70 46.55
N GLY A 22 -3.90 -9.01 46.71
CA GLY A 22 -4.77 -9.83 47.55
C GLY A 22 -4.38 -9.74 49.03
N LYS A 23 -5.26 -10.24 49.91
CA LYS A 23 -4.95 -10.35 51.33
C LYS A 23 -3.73 -11.26 51.55
N LEU A 24 -2.95 -10.95 52.59
CA LEU A 24 -1.93 -11.86 53.11
C LEU A 24 -2.60 -13.15 53.62
N SER A 25 -1.93 -14.30 53.46
CA SER A 25 -2.38 -15.58 54.01
C SER A 25 -2.29 -15.63 55.54
N ALA A 26 -1.41 -14.81 56.13
CA ALA A 26 -1.25 -14.60 57.55
C ALA A 26 -0.68 -13.19 57.79
N THR A 27 -1.12 -12.52 58.86
CA THR A 27 -0.64 -11.17 59.26
C THR A 27 0.31 -11.22 60.45
N GLU A 28 0.45 -12.36 61.11
CA GLU A 28 1.44 -12.58 62.18
C GLU A 28 2.30 -13.78 61.79
N LEU A 29 3.62 -13.65 61.93
CA LEU A 29 4.58 -14.71 61.62
C LEU A 29 5.51 -14.92 62.81
N ALA A 30 5.48 -16.12 63.40
CA ALA A 30 6.51 -16.58 64.32
C ALA A 30 7.85 -16.80 63.58
N PRO A 31 8.98 -16.96 64.29
CA PRO A 31 10.26 -17.31 63.66
C PRO A 31 10.15 -18.54 62.75
N GLY A 32 10.58 -18.41 61.50
CA GLY A 32 10.53 -19.46 60.47
C GLY A 32 9.21 -19.56 59.69
N GLU A 33 8.14 -18.91 60.15
CA GLU A 33 6.83 -18.94 59.47
C GLU A 33 6.83 -18.10 58.18
N SER A 34 5.93 -18.46 57.27
CA SER A 34 5.81 -17.81 55.96
C SER A 34 4.39 -17.35 55.65
N CYS A 35 4.28 -16.20 54.95
CA CYS A 35 3.03 -15.76 54.34
C CYS A 35 3.16 -15.68 52.81
N THR A 36 2.01 -15.75 52.15
CA THR A 36 1.85 -15.51 50.71
C THR A 36 0.75 -14.50 50.45
N PHE A 37 0.78 -13.87 49.29
CA PHE A 37 -0.31 -13.05 48.75
C PHE A 37 -0.35 -13.18 47.24
N LYS A 38 -1.50 -12.87 46.64
CA LYS A 38 -1.66 -12.84 45.18
C LYS A 38 -1.50 -11.43 44.66
N ILE A 39 -0.87 -11.28 43.51
CA ILE A 39 -0.73 -9.99 42.82
C ILE A 39 -1.15 -10.15 41.36
N ARG A 40 -1.87 -9.17 40.83
CA ARG A 40 -2.18 -9.07 39.39
C ARG A 40 -2.18 -7.62 38.92
N PRO A 41 -1.81 -7.33 37.66
CA PRO A 41 -2.00 -5.99 37.09
C PRO A 41 -3.45 -5.50 37.21
N LYS A 42 -3.65 -4.19 37.36
CA LYS A 42 -4.98 -3.57 37.27
C LYS A 42 -5.46 -3.58 35.80
N GLU A 43 -6.77 -3.74 35.64
CA GLU A 43 -7.43 -3.59 34.35
C GLU A 43 -7.52 -2.09 33.95
N GLY A 44 -7.65 -1.80 32.66
CA GLY A 44 -7.83 -0.43 32.15
C GLY A 44 -6.56 0.44 32.13
N LEU A 45 -5.39 -0.13 32.43
CA LEU A 45 -4.12 0.55 32.28
C LEU A 45 -3.83 0.87 30.81
N LYS A 46 -3.24 2.04 30.55
CA LYS A 46 -2.82 2.44 29.20
C LYS A 46 -1.62 1.59 28.78
N ALA A 47 -1.36 1.56 27.47
CA ALA A 47 -0.16 0.92 26.95
C ALA A 47 1.10 1.54 27.56
N GLY A 48 2.04 0.69 27.98
CA GLY A 48 3.26 1.11 28.65
C GLY A 48 3.91 0.00 29.48
N SER A 49 5.14 0.25 29.91
CA SER A 49 5.82 -0.59 30.88
C SER A 49 5.59 -0.07 32.29
N TYR A 50 5.28 -0.99 33.19
CA TYR A 50 4.98 -0.71 34.58
C TYR A 50 5.96 -1.52 35.42
N THR A 51 6.80 -0.80 36.15
CA THR A 51 7.70 -1.36 37.15
C THR A 51 7.33 -0.79 38.50
N GLU A 52 7.20 -1.63 39.50
CA GLU A 52 6.79 -1.22 40.82
C GLU A 52 7.40 -2.11 41.89
N SER A 53 7.59 -1.50 43.06
CA SER A 53 8.05 -2.13 44.27
C SER A 53 6.84 -2.30 45.20
N VAL A 54 6.40 -3.54 45.41
CA VAL A 54 5.38 -3.84 46.42
C VAL A 54 6.09 -4.02 47.76
N VAL A 55 5.82 -3.09 48.67
CA VAL A 55 6.42 -3.07 50.01
C VAL A 55 5.48 -3.76 50.99
N ILE A 56 6.05 -4.62 51.81
CA ILE A 56 5.41 -5.15 53.02
C ILE A 56 6.25 -4.70 54.19
N ASP A 57 5.64 -3.95 55.10
CA ASP A 57 6.29 -3.42 56.28
C ASP A 57 5.60 -3.92 57.56
N ASN A 58 6.16 -3.52 58.70
CA ASN A 58 5.60 -3.73 60.03
C ASN A 58 5.78 -2.47 60.88
N GLU A 59 5.15 -2.45 62.07
CA GLU A 59 5.27 -1.32 63.02
C GLU A 59 6.72 -1.11 63.51
N GLN A 60 7.53 -2.16 63.47
CA GLN A 60 8.95 -2.16 63.87
C GLN A 60 9.87 -1.57 62.79
N GLN A 61 9.32 -0.99 61.72
CA GLN A 61 10.04 -0.37 60.61
C GLN A 61 10.95 -1.34 59.82
N ILE A 62 10.62 -2.64 59.83
CA ILE A 62 11.26 -3.65 58.99
C ILE A 62 10.42 -3.82 57.73
N SER A 63 11.05 -3.79 56.56
CA SER A 63 10.36 -3.92 55.27
C SER A 63 10.98 -4.97 54.36
N ALA A 64 10.14 -5.71 53.65
CA ALA A 64 10.51 -6.54 52.52
C ALA A 64 9.91 -5.97 51.23
N GLU A 65 10.65 -6.07 50.13
CA GLU A 65 10.24 -5.53 48.83
C GLU A 65 10.13 -6.64 47.78
N VAL A 66 9.02 -6.64 47.05
CA VAL A 66 8.84 -7.48 45.86
C VAL A 66 8.78 -6.58 44.62
N LYS A 67 9.82 -6.64 43.80
CA LYS A 67 9.88 -5.91 42.52
C LYS A 67 9.09 -6.66 41.45
N VAL A 68 8.13 -5.98 40.85
CA VAL A 68 7.24 -6.53 39.84
C VAL A 68 7.27 -5.67 38.58
N GLN A 69 7.21 -6.32 37.43
CA GLN A 69 7.16 -5.64 36.14
C GLN A 69 6.17 -6.31 35.18
N PHE A 70 5.46 -5.50 34.41
CA PHE A 70 4.66 -5.96 33.26
C PHE A 70 4.57 -4.87 32.19
N THR A 71 4.17 -5.27 31.00
CA THR A 71 3.93 -4.35 29.89
C THR A 71 2.51 -4.51 29.39
N VAL A 72 1.78 -3.40 29.31
CA VAL A 72 0.50 -3.32 28.59
C VAL A 72 0.81 -2.98 27.14
N LYS A 73 0.43 -3.87 26.22
CA LYS A 73 0.59 -3.62 24.78
C LYS A 73 -0.54 -2.72 24.28
N ALA A 74 -0.19 -1.76 23.42
CA ALA A 74 -1.19 -0.97 22.72
C ALA A 74 -2.01 -1.86 21.77
N THR A 75 -3.32 -1.65 21.75
CA THR A 75 -4.18 -2.25 20.73
C THR A 75 -3.95 -1.51 19.41
N ARG A 76 -3.38 -2.21 18.42
CA ARG A 76 -3.30 -1.67 17.05
C ARG A 76 -4.72 -1.46 16.51
N LYS A 77 -4.97 -0.28 15.93
CA LYS A 77 -6.14 -0.06 15.07
C LYS A 77 -5.82 -0.49 13.65
N ALA A 78 -6.72 -1.27 13.04
CA ALA A 78 -6.59 -1.68 11.65
C ALA A 78 -6.70 -0.46 10.72
N LYS A 79 -5.85 -0.42 9.69
CA LYS A 79 -5.97 0.56 8.60
C LYS A 79 -7.00 0.04 7.60
N ILE A 80 -8.11 0.74 7.45
CA ILE A 80 -9.17 0.36 6.52
C ILE A 80 -9.11 1.31 5.32
N ALA A 81 -8.68 0.80 4.17
CA ALA A 81 -8.68 1.57 2.93
C ALA A 81 -10.11 1.94 2.52
N ASP A 82 -10.30 3.16 2.02
CA ASP A 82 -11.58 3.64 1.51
C ASP A 82 -11.75 3.18 0.04
N PRO A 83 -12.83 2.48 -0.34
CA PRO A 83 -13.10 2.16 -1.74
C PRO A 83 -13.23 3.40 -2.64
N ALA A 84 -13.52 4.59 -2.10
CA ALA A 84 -13.52 5.83 -2.86
C ALA A 84 -12.14 6.16 -3.46
N ASP A 85 -11.05 5.71 -2.84
CA ASP A 85 -9.67 6.00 -3.28
C ASP A 85 -9.19 5.08 -4.42
N ASN A 86 -9.99 4.06 -4.79
CA ASN A 86 -9.74 3.28 -6.00
C ASN A 86 -9.85 4.19 -7.24
N LYS A 87 -8.90 4.09 -8.16
CA LYS A 87 -8.85 4.96 -9.34
C LYS A 87 -8.41 4.24 -10.60
N ILE A 88 -8.86 4.80 -11.72
CA ILE A 88 -8.40 4.48 -13.07
C ILE A 88 -7.66 5.73 -13.58
N THR A 89 -6.42 5.57 -14.04
CA THR A 89 -5.60 6.66 -14.59
C THR A 89 -5.15 6.33 -16.01
N GLY A 90 -4.74 7.35 -16.77
CA GLY A 90 -4.23 7.19 -18.15
C GLY A 90 -5.29 7.29 -19.25
N ILE A 91 -6.57 7.45 -18.89
CA ILE A 91 -7.64 7.74 -19.86
C ILE A 91 -7.73 9.26 -20.08
N SER A 92 -7.63 9.69 -21.32
CA SER A 92 -7.76 11.09 -21.74
C SER A 92 -9.22 11.51 -21.87
N SER A 93 -9.51 12.75 -21.46
CA SER A 93 -10.80 13.41 -21.70
C SER A 93 -10.96 13.89 -23.15
N ASP A 94 -9.86 14.09 -23.87
CA ASP A 94 -9.85 14.66 -25.22
C ASP A 94 -10.37 13.66 -26.28
N GLY A 95 -10.57 12.41 -25.87
CA GLY A 95 -10.99 11.32 -26.74
C GLY A 95 -9.84 10.70 -27.52
N TYR A 96 -10.17 9.68 -28.29
CA TYR A 96 -9.23 8.86 -29.05
C TYR A 96 -9.76 8.63 -30.47
N THR A 97 -8.96 8.04 -31.34
CA THR A 97 -9.37 7.64 -32.69
C THR A 97 -9.40 6.13 -32.84
N THR A 98 -9.98 5.64 -33.94
CA THR A 98 -10.01 4.20 -34.26
C THR A 98 -8.63 3.55 -34.45
N GLN A 99 -7.55 4.35 -34.49
CA GLN A 99 -6.16 3.87 -34.58
C GLN A 99 -5.38 4.06 -33.27
N SER A 100 -5.98 4.66 -32.24
CA SER A 100 -5.30 4.92 -30.98
C SER A 100 -5.02 3.64 -30.20
N LYS A 101 -3.80 3.54 -29.65
CA LYS A 101 -3.48 2.59 -28.58
C LYS A 101 -3.72 3.28 -27.24
N ILE A 102 -4.78 2.87 -26.55
CA ILE A 102 -5.19 3.42 -25.26
C ILE A 102 -4.50 2.63 -24.16
N THR A 103 -3.89 3.30 -23.19
CA THR A 103 -3.22 2.67 -22.04
C THR A 103 -3.81 3.24 -20.76
N PHE A 104 -4.04 2.39 -19.75
CA PHE A 104 -4.53 2.83 -18.46
C PHE A 104 -3.90 2.02 -17.32
N THR A 105 -3.97 2.56 -16.12
CA THR A 105 -3.54 1.90 -14.88
C THR A 105 -4.67 1.92 -13.87
N ALA A 106 -4.93 0.77 -13.25
CA ALA A 106 -5.80 0.66 -12.09
C ALA A 106 -4.97 0.76 -10.82
N VAL A 107 -5.37 1.63 -9.89
CA VAL A 107 -4.69 1.80 -8.61
C VAL A 107 -5.68 1.56 -7.49
N GLY A 108 -5.49 0.45 -6.77
CA GLY A 108 -6.33 0.10 -5.65
C GLY A 108 -5.95 0.86 -4.37
N ALA A 109 -6.95 1.14 -3.55
CA ALA A 109 -6.79 1.80 -2.26
C ALA A 109 -6.03 0.92 -1.26
N GLY A 110 -5.10 1.50 -0.50
CA GLY A 110 -4.31 0.80 0.52
C GLY A 110 -3.27 -0.18 -0.02
N MET A 111 -2.98 -0.17 -1.33
CA MET A 111 -1.94 -1.01 -1.94
C MET A 111 -0.51 -0.58 -1.59
N ASP A 112 -0.34 0.63 -1.09
CA ASP A 112 0.90 1.25 -0.59
C ASP A 112 1.26 0.82 0.85
N ASN A 113 0.41 0.01 1.51
CA ASN A 113 0.67 -0.50 2.85
C ASN A 113 1.71 -1.64 2.83
N GLU A 114 2.99 -1.28 2.89
CA GLU A 114 4.14 -2.21 2.85
C GLU A 114 4.30 -3.04 4.13
N SER A 115 3.70 -2.61 5.24
CA SER A 115 3.78 -3.29 6.56
C SER A 115 2.39 -3.51 7.15
N PRO A 116 1.57 -4.38 6.53
CA PRO A 116 0.20 -4.60 6.96
C PRO A 116 0.16 -5.28 8.33
N GLY A 117 -0.84 -4.92 9.12
CA GLY A 117 -1.16 -5.60 10.36
C GLY A 117 -2.50 -6.31 10.28
N LYS A 118 -2.70 -7.28 11.15
CA LYS A 118 -3.94 -8.06 11.21
C LYS A 118 -5.15 -7.12 11.26
N GLY A 119 -6.08 -7.34 10.33
CA GLY A 119 -7.31 -6.57 10.20
C GLY A 119 -7.24 -5.44 9.18
N ASP A 120 -6.06 -5.05 8.69
CA ASP A 120 -5.93 -4.04 7.64
C ASP A 120 -6.69 -4.48 6.37
N VAL A 121 -7.22 -3.50 5.63
CA VAL A 121 -7.98 -3.70 4.39
C VAL A 121 -7.32 -2.95 3.25
N ARG A 122 -7.30 -3.56 2.06
CA ARG A 122 -6.89 -2.94 0.79
C ARG A 122 -7.82 -3.39 -0.33
N TYR A 123 -7.74 -2.72 -1.47
CA TYR A 123 -8.41 -3.08 -2.71
C TYR A 123 -7.37 -3.41 -3.76
N VAL A 124 -7.55 -4.52 -4.49
CA VAL A 124 -6.61 -4.97 -5.51
C VAL A 124 -7.33 -5.05 -6.86
N PRO A 125 -6.82 -4.44 -7.94
CA PRO A 125 -7.42 -4.59 -9.25
C PRO A 125 -7.51 -6.06 -9.66
N TYR A 126 -8.71 -6.50 -10.01
CA TYR A 126 -8.99 -7.89 -10.35
C TYR A 126 -9.26 -8.05 -11.85
N ASN A 127 -10.26 -7.34 -12.37
CA ASN A 127 -10.62 -7.41 -13.78
C ASN A 127 -11.03 -6.05 -14.33
N TRP A 128 -11.06 -5.96 -15.65
CA TRP A 128 -11.50 -4.78 -16.37
C TRP A 128 -12.24 -5.15 -17.63
N LYS A 129 -13.12 -4.25 -18.08
CA LYS A 129 -13.95 -4.43 -19.27
C LYS A 129 -14.18 -3.11 -19.97
N VAL A 130 -14.07 -3.16 -21.30
CA VAL A 130 -14.68 -2.15 -22.19
C VAL A 130 -15.72 -2.85 -23.06
N ILE A 131 -15.28 -3.86 -23.81
CA ILE A 131 -16.14 -4.76 -24.60
C ILE A 131 -16.09 -6.16 -24.00
N ASN A 132 -14.89 -6.74 -23.94
CA ASN A 132 -14.62 -8.05 -23.32
C ASN A 132 -14.04 -7.87 -21.92
N THR A 133 -14.29 -8.84 -21.05
CA THR A 133 -13.67 -8.91 -19.72
C THR A 133 -12.27 -9.47 -19.81
N ASN A 134 -11.33 -8.81 -19.14
CA ASN A 134 -9.94 -9.22 -19.00
C ASN A 134 -9.56 -9.16 -17.51
N SER A 135 -8.64 -10.01 -17.07
CA SER A 135 -8.25 -10.09 -15.65
C SER A 135 -6.75 -9.92 -15.47
N TRP A 136 -6.36 -9.35 -14.34
CA TRP A 136 -4.98 -9.39 -13.86
C TRP A 136 -4.84 -10.52 -12.84
N SER A 137 -3.72 -11.25 -12.89
CA SER A 137 -3.32 -12.19 -11.84
C SER A 137 -2.35 -11.57 -10.84
N SER A 138 -1.63 -10.51 -11.24
CA SER A 138 -0.67 -9.78 -10.41
C SER A 138 -0.36 -8.40 -10.98
N ALA A 139 0.34 -7.58 -10.19
CA ALA A 139 0.94 -6.34 -10.66
C ALA A 139 1.95 -6.59 -11.80
N PRO A 140 2.17 -5.63 -12.72
CA PRO A 140 1.57 -4.29 -12.76
C PRO A 140 0.13 -4.28 -13.29
N TYR A 141 -0.75 -3.53 -12.64
CA TYR A 141 -2.17 -3.38 -13.03
C TYR A 141 -2.36 -2.33 -14.12
N THR A 142 -1.55 -2.46 -15.18
CA THR A 142 -1.58 -1.60 -16.37
C THR A 142 -2.00 -2.45 -17.56
N ALA A 143 -2.86 -1.91 -18.41
CA ALA A 143 -3.28 -2.58 -19.64
C ALA A 143 -3.40 -1.59 -20.79
N ALA A 144 -3.39 -2.12 -22.01
CA ALA A 144 -3.60 -1.35 -23.22
C ALA A 144 -4.59 -2.06 -24.15
N PHE A 145 -5.38 -1.28 -24.88
CA PHE A 145 -6.36 -1.76 -25.84
C PHE A 145 -6.56 -0.75 -26.98
N GLY A 146 -7.22 -1.19 -28.04
CA GLY A 146 -7.67 -0.34 -29.15
C GLY A 146 -9.13 -0.63 -29.48
N ILE A 147 -9.79 0.32 -30.14
CA ILE A 147 -11.19 0.19 -30.56
C ILE A 147 -11.30 0.64 -32.01
N THR A 148 -11.83 -0.21 -32.88
CA THR A 148 -11.89 0.03 -34.34
C THR A 148 -13.20 0.69 -34.80
N LYS A 149 -14.18 0.82 -33.91
CA LYS A 149 -15.48 1.43 -34.19
C LYS A 149 -15.61 2.75 -33.42
N ALA A 150 -16.06 3.79 -34.10
CA ALA A 150 -16.37 5.07 -33.46
C ALA A 150 -17.58 4.93 -32.52
N GLY A 151 -17.57 5.69 -31.42
CA GLY A 151 -18.62 5.65 -30.41
C GLY A 151 -18.17 6.13 -29.04
N THR A 152 -19.08 6.08 -28.07
CA THR A 152 -18.78 6.30 -26.65
C THR A 152 -18.65 4.96 -25.95
N TYR A 153 -17.65 4.83 -25.10
CA TYR A 153 -17.32 3.60 -24.40
C TYR A 153 -17.08 3.87 -22.92
N THR A 154 -17.30 2.84 -22.10
CA THR A 154 -17.04 2.88 -20.66
C THR A 154 -16.00 1.82 -20.32
N LEU A 155 -14.88 2.25 -19.76
CA LEU A 155 -13.95 1.35 -19.08
C LEU A 155 -14.44 1.12 -17.66
N THR A 156 -14.75 -0.12 -17.33
CA THR A 156 -15.07 -0.57 -15.96
C THR A 156 -13.89 -1.35 -15.40
N VAL A 157 -13.45 -1.03 -14.19
CA VAL A 157 -12.45 -1.80 -13.44
C VAL A 157 -13.07 -2.28 -12.13
N THR A 158 -12.92 -3.57 -11.86
CA THR A 158 -13.35 -4.22 -10.62
C THR A 158 -12.15 -4.44 -9.70
N PHE A 159 -12.30 -4.08 -8.44
CA PHE A 159 -11.30 -4.24 -7.39
C PHE A 159 -11.80 -5.22 -6.33
N ASP A 160 -11.03 -6.26 -6.04
CA ASP A 160 -11.31 -7.18 -4.94
C ASP A 160 -10.89 -6.54 -3.62
N ARG A 161 -11.81 -6.53 -2.64
CA ARG A 161 -11.47 -6.14 -1.28
C ARG A 161 -10.74 -7.29 -0.58
N GLN A 162 -9.55 -7.00 -0.08
CA GLN A 162 -8.72 -7.92 0.70
C GLN A 162 -8.58 -7.47 2.14
N LYS A 163 -8.51 -8.44 3.06
CA LYS A 163 -8.23 -8.22 4.48
C LYS A 163 -6.98 -9.00 4.88
N TYR A 164 -6.06 -8.36 5.59
CA TYR A 164 -4.84 -8.99 6.08
C TYR A 164 -5.15 -9.82 7.33
N ASN A 165 -4.88 -11.12 7.30
CA ASN A 165 -5.19 -12.01 8.43
C ASN A 165 -4.11 -12.02 9.53
N GLY A 166 -2.99 -11.31 9.30
CA GLY A 166 -1.79 -11.32 10.15
C GLY A 166 -0.58 -11.96 9.50
N SER A 167 -0.78 -12.69 8.39
CA SER A 167 0.28 -13.33 7.61
C SER A 167 0.16 -13.02 6.11
N GLU A 168 -1.06 -13.02 5.58
CA GLU A 168 -1.33 -12.82 4.16
C GLU A 168 -2.63 -12.05 3.94
N TRP A 169 -2.75 -11.46 2.76
CA TRP A 169 -3.97 -10.83 2.28
C TRP A 169 -4.93 -11.88 1.73
N LYS A 170 -6.18 -11.86 2.19
CA LYS A 170 -7.23 -12.74 1.70
C LYS A 170 -8.39 -11.93 1.12
N ASN A 171 -8.92 -12.39 -0.02
CA ASN A 171 -10.14 -11.85 -0.59
C ASN A 171 -11.29 -12.01 0.42
N THR A 172 -12.09 -10.97 0.54
CA THR A 172 -13.26 -10.95 1.43
C THR A 172 -14.55 -11.35 0.72
N GLY A 173 -14.51 -11.44 -0.62
CA GLY A 173 -15.69 -11.64 -1.48
C GLY A 173 -16.41 -10.34 -1.85
N GLU A 174 -16.13 -9.24 -1.14
CA GLU A 174 -16.61 -7.91 -1.49
C GLU A 174 -15.76 -7.30 -2.62
N GLN A 175 -16.41 -6.52 -3.48
CA GLN A 175 -15.79 -5.82 -4.61
C GLN A 175 -16.23 -4.36 -4.66
N ASP A 176 -15.36 -3.52 -5.23
CA ASP A 176 -15.68 -2.14 -5.63
C ASP A 176 -15.47 -2.01 -7.14
N THR A 177 -16.21 -1.11 -7.80
CA THR A 177 -16.06 -0.86 -9.23
C THR A 177 -15.86 0.63 -9.50
N LYS A 178 -14.96 0.93 -10.44
CA LYS A 178 -14.79 2.29 -10.98
C LYS A 178 -15.02 2.29 -12.47
N GLN A 179 -15.54 3.41 -12.96
CA GLN A 179 -15.87 3.60 -14.36
C GLN A 179 -15.30 4.91 -14.87
N VAL A 180 -14.77 4.90 -16.10
CA VAL A 180 -14.38 6.09 -16.85
C VAL A 180 -14.98 6.00 -18.24
N ASN A 181 -15.67 7.06 -18.65
CA ASN A 181 -16.21 7.19 -20.00
C ASN A 181 -15.19 7.87 -20.91
N PHE A 182 -15.13 7.44 -22.17
CA PHE A 182 -14.30 8.04 -23.20
C PHE A 182 -14.93 7.87 -24.58
N SER A 183 -14.51 8.70 -25.54
CA SER A 183 -15.01 8.68 -26.91
C SER A 183 -13.95 8.21 -27.90
N ILE A 184 -14.42 7.58 -28.98
CA ILE A 184 -13.63 7.15 -30.13
C ILE A 184 -14.21 7.79 -31.37
N THR A 185 -13.40 8.54 -32.10
CA THR A 185 -13.73 9.09 -33.43
C THR A 185 -13.06 8.28 -34.53
N GLN A 186 -13.55 8.40 -35.76
CA GLN A 186 -12.88 7.76 -36.90
C GLN A 186 -11.55 8.48 -37.17
N ALA A 187 -10.46 7.72 -37.28
CA ALA A 187 -9.18 8.29 -37.71
C ALA A 187 -9.33 8.89 -39.11
N GLN A 188 -8.84 10.12 -39.31
CA GLN A 188 -8.89 10.77 -40.62
C GLN A 188 -7.95 10.03 -41.58
N THR A 189 -8.49 9.59 -42.72
CA THR A 189 -7.68 9.12 -43.83
C THR A 189 -7.17 10.34 -44.59
N VAL A 190 -5.88 10.63 -44.50
CA VAL A 190 -5.24 11.54 -45.48
C VAL A 190 -5.17 10.80 -46.80
N THR A 191 -6.04 11.18 -47.73
CA THR A 191 -5.92 10.78 -49.13
C THR A 191 -4.64 11.42 -49.66
N ALA A 192 -3.64 10.62 -49.99
CA ALA A 192 -2.49 11.12 -50.73
C ALA A 192 -3.00 11.72 -52.05
N THR A 193 -2.71 12.99 -52.30
CA THR A 193 -2.95 13.60 -53.61
C THR A 193 -2.23 12.73 -54.64
N PRO A 194 -2.90 12.19 -55.68
CA PRO A 194 -2.23 11.39 -56.69
C PRO A 194 -1.13 12.24 -57.33
N THR A 195 0.12 11.79 -57.21
CA THR A 195 1.25 12.38 -57.92
C THR A 195 0.93 12.28 -59.42
N PRO A 196 1.03 13.38 -60.21
CA PRO A 196 0.86 13.30 -61.65
C PRO A 196 1.84 12.27 -62.22
N GLN A 197 1.32 11.23 -62.86
CA GLN A 197 2.11 10.25 -63.57
C GLN A 197 2.85 10.96 -64.72
N PRO A 198 4.19 10.92 -64.81
CA PRO A 198 4.89 11.52 -65.91
C PRO A 198 4.67 10.67 -67.17
N ASN A 199 3.82 11.15 -68.08
CA ASN A 199 3.87 10.72 -69.47
C ASN A 199 5.22 11.15 -70.06
N GLY A 200 5.85 10.23 -70.77
CA GLY A 200 7.23 10.33 -71.18
C GLY A 200 7.57 11.53 -72.10
N ALA A 201 8.88 11.77 -72.10
CA ALA A 201 9.70 12.51 -73.05
C ALA A 201 9.92 14.03 -72.84
N THR A 202 11.22 14.35 -72.99
CA THR A 202 11.89 15.64 -73.21
C THR A 202 12.12 16.56 -72.02
N ALA A 203 13.37 16.56 -71.57
CA ALA A 203 13.99 17.59 -70.75
C ALA A 203 13.95 18.95 -71.44
N LYS A 204 13.54 20.00 -70.70
CA LYS A 204 14.10 21.36 -70.76
C LYS A 204 13.57 22.26 -69.62
N THR A 205 14.53 22.74 -68.83
CA THR A 205 14.59 24.03 -68.08
C THR A 205 13.40 24.49 -67.22
N ALA A 206 13.59 24.29 -65.90
CA ALA A 206 13.39 25.21 -64.78
C ALA A 206 12.16 26.14 -64.72
N VAL A 207 11.35 25.93 -63.67
CA VAL A 207 10.78 27.04 -62.89
C VAL A 207 11.19 26.83 -61.43
N LYS A 208 11.83 27.84 -60.85
CA LYS A 208 12.18 27.91 -59.43
C LYS A 208 10.98 28.50 -58.69
N THR A 209 10.12 27.67 -58.11
CA THR A 209 9.14 28.10 -57.11
C THR A 209 9.73 27.89 -55.73
N GLY A 210 9.75 28.98 -54.97
CA GLY A 210 10.47 29.15 -53.70
C GLY A 210 9.81 28.48 -52.50
N ASP A 211 9.55 27.17 -52.56
CA ASP A 211 9.10 26.42 -51.40
C ASP A 211 10.28 25.64 -50.80
N THR A 212 11.09 26.32 -49.99
CA THR A 212 11.97 25.64 -49.04
C THR A 212 11.12 25.13 -47.88
N THR A 213 10.44 24.00 -48.08
CA THR A 213 9.96 23.22 -46.94
C THR A 213 11.17 22.58 -46.30
N ASN A 214 11.54 23.11 -45.13
CA ASN A 214 12.66 22.66 -44.33
C ASN A 214 12.44 21.19 -43.90
N ILE A 215 13.00 20.23 -44.66
CA ILE A 215 12.96 18.78 -44.36
C ILE A 215 13.93 18.41 -43.22
N THR A 216 14.77 19.35 -42.80
CA THR A 216 15.83 19.16 -41.79
C THR A 216 15.36 18.79 -40.37
N PRO A 217 14.14 19.10 -39.87
CA PRO A 217 13.76 18.67 -38.52
C PRO A 217 13.23 17.22 -38.46
N PHE A 218 12.71 16.66 -39.56
CA PHE A 218 12.12 15.31 -39.55
C PHE A 218 13.14 14.17 -39.63
N VAL A 219 14.35 14.43 -40.15
CA VAL A 219 15.43 13.43 -40.21
C VAL A 219 16.27 13.42 -38.91
N ILE A 220 16.34 14.52 -38.17
CA ILE A 220 17.14 14.62 -36.94
C ILE A 220 16.48 13.87 -35.76
N ILE A 221 15.15 13.86 -35.68
CA ILE A 221 14.43 13.20 -34.55
C ILE A 221 14.56 11.67 -34.62
N LEU A 222 14.67 11.07 -35.80
CA LEU A 222 14.86 9.62 -35.96
C LEU A 222 16.30 9.15 -35.67
N ALA A 223 17.30 10.02 -35.78
CA ALA A 223 18.69 9.67 -35.49
C ALA A 223 19.07 9.78 -33.99
N ILE A 224 18.45 10.70 -33.23
CA ILE A 224 18.76 10.89 -31.80
C ILE A 224 18.21 9.74 -30.94
N ALA A 225 17.07 9.14 -31.31
CA ALA A 225 16.50 8.01 -30.57
C ALA A 225 17.32 6.70 -30.69
N ALA A 226 18.02 6.47 -31.80
CA ALA A 226 18.86 5.29 -31.98
C ALA A 226 20.21 5.40 -31.24
N GLY A 227 20.80 6.61 -31.14
CA GLY A 227 22.07 6.84 -30.44
C GLY A 227 21.98 6.68 -28.91
N CYS A 228 20.89 7.12 -28.29
CA CYS A 228 20.73 7.03 -26.84
C CYS A 228 20.57 5.58 -26.33
N ILE A 229 19.99 4.68 -27.12
CA ILE A 229 19.79 3.28 -26.72
C ILE A 229 21.11 2.50 -26.77
N VAL A 230 21.97 2.75 -27.76
CA VAL A 230 23.29 2.08 -27.86
C VAL A 230 24.25 2.55 -26.76
N GLY A 231 24.26 3.85 -26.41
CA GLY A 231 25.11 4.38 -25.35
C GLY A 231 24.83 3.81 -23.96
N VAL A 232 23.56 3.59 -23.61
CA VAL A 232 23.16 3.02 -22.31
C VAL A 232 23.53 1.53 -22.19
N VAL A 233 23.47 0.77 -23.29
CA VAL A 233 23.83 -0.66 -23.30
C VAL A 233 25.35 -0.87 -23.18
N VAL A 234 26.17 -0.02 -23.80
CA VAL A 234 27.63 -0.10 -23.69
C VAL A 234 28.13 0.36 -22.31
N TYR A 235 27.52 1.40 -21.72
CA TYR A 235 27.88 1.88 -20.38
C TYR A 235 27.60 0.83 -19.29
N LYS A 236 26.49 0.08 -19.37
CA LYS A 236 26.16 -0.99 -18.41
C LYS A 236 27.06 -2.23 -18.53
N ARG A 237 27.66 -2.50 -19.69
CA ARG A 237 28.56 -3.65 -19.88
C ARG A 237 30.00 -3.42 -19.40
N ARG A 238 30.46 -2.16 -19.28
CA ARG A 238 31.82 -1.84 -18.78
C ARG A 238 31.92 -1.68 -17.27
N LYS A 239 30.79 -1.64 -16.55
CA LYS A 239 30.73 -1.47 -15.08
C LYS A 239 30.31 -2.73 -14.32
N LYS A 240 30.33 -3.90 -14.98
CA LYS A 240 30.24 -5.21 -14.33
C LYS A 240 31.56 -5.94 -14.52
#